data_AF-A0A841XUB2-F1
#
_entry.id   AF-A0A841XUB2-F1
#
_cell.length_a   1.000
_cell.length_b   1.000
_cell.length_c   1.000
_cell.angle_alpha   90.00
_cell.angle_beta   90.00
_cell.angle_gamma   90.00
#
_symmetry.space_group_name_H-M   'P 1'
#
loop_
_entity.id
_entity.type
_entity.pdbx_description
1 polymer ?
#
loop_
_entity_poly.entity_id
_entity_poly.type
_entity_poly.pdbx_seq_one_letter_code
_entity_poly.pdbx_strand_id
1 'polypeptide(L)'
;MGTLNEFQAQAVVDGILEGYKNYLDERRQKKEELRVSAGYAFTKGNHIDDTIAKKLQGLIEEDTLAKAGESWEYLQFTFSENGDTCLFIVKNVHRLNRTFQSSHKQSRYLVDLATINNSWIEELRTKQVKMDGITIQLQFFDFEEKENLEKLISRGAISKFYIVTYETDQVTKKVTKIELVAPDAQTRELHLIQNLTPYLATSRIVIEDEEYSVISNEGEFVGTDDYGYTAPAEEETGN
;
A
#
# COMPACT_ATOMS: atom_id res chain seq x y z
N MET A 1 -12.33 -10.88 14.90
CA MET A 1 -11.10 -10.80 14.09
C MET A 1 -11.47 -9.99 12.87
N GLY A 2 -10.74 -8.91 12.58
CA GLY A 2 -11.32 -7.87 11.73
C GLY A 2 -11.21 -8.15 10.23
N THR A 3 -12.33 -8.25 9.53
CA THR A 3 -12.44 -8.67 8.14
C THR A 3 -13.33 -7.71 7.35
N LEU A 4 -12.98 -7.48 6.09
CA LEU A 4 -13.88 -6.82 5.16
C LEU A 4 -15.07 -7.72 4.89
N ASN A 5 -16.29 -7.17 4.93
CA ASN A 5 -17.47 -7.92 4.51
C ASN A 5 -17.43 -8.20 2.99
N GLU A 6 -18.31 -9.06 2.49
CA GLU A 6 -18.26 -9.51 1.09
C GLU A 6 -18.36 -8.36 0.08
N PHE A 7 -19.15 -7.31 0.36
CA PHE A 7 -19.28 -6.14 -0.52
C PHE A 7 -18.01 -5.29 -0.51
N GLN A 8 -17.43 -5.06 0.67
CA GLN A 8 -16.17 -4.35 0.82
C GLN A 8 -15.01 -5.11 0.16
N ALA A 9 -14.94 -6.43 0.36
CA ALA A 9 -13.94 -7.30 -0.22
C ALA A 9 -13.98 -7.27 -1.76
N GLN A 10 -15.17 -7.43 -2.34
CA GLN A 10 -15.34 -7.33 -3.79
C GLN A 10 -14.98 -5.93 -4.30
N ALA A 11 -15.42 -4.87 -3.61
CA ALA A 11 -15.14 -3.49 -3.99
C ALA A 11 -13.63 -3.16 -3.96
N VAL A 12 -12.89 -3.67 -2.97
CA VAL A 12 -11.42 -3.55 -2.91
C VAL A 12 -10.78 -4.27 -4.09
N VAL A 13 -11.17 -5.51 -4.38
CA VAL A 13 -10.59 -6.28 -5.49
C VAL A 13 -10.90 -5.63 -6.84
N ASP A 14 -12.14 -5.20 -7.06
CA ASP A 14 -12.53 -4.46 -8.25
C ASP A 14 -11.76 -3.13 -8.35
N GLY A 15 -11.60 -2.41 -7.24
CA GLY A 15 -10.80 -1.19 -7.19
C GLY A 15 -9.35 -1.42 -7.61
N ILE A 16 -8.70 -2.48 -7.11
CA ILE A 16 -7.33 -2.84 -7.50
C ILE A 16 -7.23 -3.15 -8.99
N LEU A 17 -8.15 -3.95 -9.54
CA LEU A 17 -8.13 -4.32 -10.95
C LEU A 17 -8.41 -3.13 -11.87
N GLU A 18 -9.43 -2.31 -11.56
CA GLU A 18 -9.75 -1.12 -12.36
C GLU A 18 -8.64 -0.07 -12.28
N GLY A 19 -8.07 0.16 -11.09
CA GLY A 19 -6.96 1.08 -10.92
C GLY A 19 -5.71 0.63 -11.67
N TYR A 20 -5.45 -0.67 -11.66
CA TYR A 20 -4.34 -1.22 -12.43
C TYR A 20 -4.57 -1.09 -13.94
N LYS A 21 -5.80 -1.34 -14.40
CA LYS A 21 -6.19 -1.12 -15.81
C LYS A 21 -5.98 0.33 -16.23
N ASN A 22 -6.52 1.28 -15.46
CA ASN A 22 -6.37 2.71 -15.69
C ASN A 22 -4.89 3.14 -15.74
N TYR A 23 -4.06 2.56 -14.85
CA TYR A 23 -2.61 2.78 -14.90
C TYR A 23 -1.97 2.26 -16.19
N LEU A 24 -2.35 1.07 -16.67
CA LEU A 24 -1.79 0.51 -17.91
C LEU A 24 -2.14 1.38 -19.12
N ASP A 25 -3.36 1.90 -19.17
CA ASP A 25 -3.82 2.81 -20.23
C ASP A 25 -3.06 4.13 -20.21
N GLU A 26 -2.96 4.78 -19.04
CA GLU A 26 -2.17 6.01 -18.87
C GLU A 26 -0.70 5.76 -19.22
N ARG A 27 -0.12 4.64 -18.75
CA ARG A 27 1.27 4.29 -19.04
C ARG A 27 1.52 4.13 -20.53
N ARG A 28 0.57 3.54 -21.27
CA ARG A 28 0.63 3.39 -22.73
C ARG A 28 0.61 4.75 -23.40
N GLN A 29 -0.39 5.57 -23.08
CA GLN A 29 -0.53 6.92 -23.63
C GLN A 29 0.74 7.75 -23.41
N LYS A 30 1.32 7.74 -22.21
CA LYS A 30 2.51 8.54 -21.91
C LYS A 30 3.79 8.02 -22.54
N LYS A 31 3.88 6.74 -22.90
CA LYS A 31 4.98 6.23 -23.74
C LYS A 31 4.89 6.73 -25.18
N GLU A 32 3.69 6.93 -25.69
CA GLU A 32 3.45 7.43 -27.04
C GLU A 32 3.67 8.96 -27.11
N GLU A 33 3.22 9.69 -26.09
CA GLU A 33 3.26 11.15 -26.06
C GLU A 33 4.65 11.71 -25.68
N LEU A 34 5.40 11.05 -24.80
CA LEU A 34 6.61 11.60 -24.19
C LEU A 34 7.85 10.78 -24.54
N ARG A 35 8.94 11.49 -24.88
CA ARG A 35 10.27 10.89 -25.06
C ARG A 35 10.85 10.32 -23.77
N VAL A 36 10.45 10.89 -22.62
CA VAL A 36 10.88 10.45 -21.28
C VAL A 36 9.63 10.34 -20.41
N SER A 37 9.22 9.10 -20.12
CA SER A 37 7.99 8.80 -19.35
C SER A 37 8.21 7.83 -18.19
N ALA A 38 9.46 7.51 -17.86
CA ALA A 38 9.79 6.53 -16.82
C ALA A 38 9.19 6.87 -15.45
N GLY A 39 9.03 8.16 -15.12
CA GLY A 39 8.40 8.62 -13.89
C GLY A 39 6.95 8.14 -13.70
N TYR A 40 6.23 7.86 -14.78
CA TYR A 40 4.87 7.32 -14.69
C TYR A 40 4.83 5.90 -14.10
N ALA A 41 5.93 5.15 -14.10
CA ALA A 41 5.98 3.84 -13.45
C ALA A 41 5.65 3.89 -11.95
N PHE A 42 5.83 5.06 -11.31
CA PHE A 42 5.57 5.27 -9.90
C PHE A 42 4.09 5.55 -9.59
N THR A 43 3.28 5.99 -10.57
CA THR A 43 1.89 6.43 -10.34
C THR A 43 0.89 5.29 -10.17
N LYS A 44 1.28 4.03 -10.38
CA LYS A 44 0.39 2.85 -10.23
C LYS A 44 -0.39 2.84 -8.91
N GLY A 45 0.28 3.22 -7.82
CA GLY A 45 -0.37 3.29 -6.50
C GLY A 45 -1.52 4.29 -6.47
N ASN A 46 -1.33 5.45 -7.09
CA ASN A 46 -2.30 6.54 -7.12
C ASN A 46 -3.58 6.13 -7.87
N HIS A 47 -3.43 5.45 -9.02
CA HIS A 47 -4.58 4.94 -9.76
C HIS A 47 -5.37 3.90 -8.97
N ILE A 48 -4.68 3.02 -8.22
CA ILE A 48 -5.31 2.00 -7.38
C ILE A 48 -6.02 2.63 -6.17
N ASP A 49 -5.38 3.57 -5.49
CA ASP A 49 -5.97 4.25 -4.33
C ASP A 49 -7.25 5.01 -4.76
N ASP A 50 -7.20 5.76 -5.87
CA ASP A 50 -8.34 6.51 -6.41
C ASP A 50 -9.53 5.61 -6.79
N THR A 51 -9.29 4.48 -7.48
CA THR A 51 -10.38 3.57 -7.86
C THR A 51 -10.97 2.84 -6.66
N ILE A 52 -10.14 2.46 -5.67
CA ILE A 52 -10.63 1.87 -4.42
C ILE A 52 -11.52 2.85 -3.66
N ALA A 53 -11.10 4.11 -3.51
CA ALA A 53 -11.92 5.14 -2.87
C ALA A 53 -13.29 5.28 -3.54
N LYS A 54 -13.32 5.33 -4.88
CA LYS A 54 -14.57 5.38 -5.65
C LYS A 54 -15.44 4.15 -5.45
N LYS A 55 -14.87 2.94 -5.42
CA LYS A 55 -15.62 1.68 -5.23
C LYS A 55 -16.14 1.51 -3.81
N LEU A 56 -15.41 2.03 -2.83
CA LEU A 56 -15.77 1.92 -1.41
C LEU A 56 -16.67 3.06 -0.92
N GLN A 57 -17.02 4.01 -1.77
CA GLN A 57 -17.92 5.10 -1.40
C GLN A 57 -19.25 4.55 -0.85
N GLY A 58 -19.56 4.90 0.39
CA GLY A 58 -20.75 4.41 1.11
C GLY A 58 -20.64 2.99 1.68
N LEU A 59 -19.51 2.30 1.50
CA LEU A 59 -19.18 1.01 2.11
C LEU A 59 -18.18 1.11 3.27
N ILE A 60 -17.49 2.25 3.38
CA ILE A 60 -16.55 2.58 4.47
C ILE A 60 -16.93 3.92 5.12
N GLU A 61 -16.27 4.26 6.22
CA GLU A 61 -16.54 5.51 6.94
C GLU A 61 -15.92 6.71 6.23
N GLU A 62 -14.64 6.61 5.88
CA GLU A 62 -13.89 7.66 5.20
C GLU A 62 -12.63 7.11 4.52
N ASP A 63 -12.20 7.81 3.48
CA ASP A 63 -10.85 7.75 2.93
C ASP A 63 -10.12 9.08 3.19
N THR A 64 -8.89 9.03 3.68
CA THR A 64 -8.10 10.21 4.05
C THR A 64 -6.76 10.20 3.34
N LEU A 65 -6.37 11.36 2.79
CA LEU A 65 -5.06 11.57 2.19
C LEU A 65 -3.98 11.64 3.28
N ALA A 66 -2.95 10.82 3.14
CA ALA A 66 -1.80 10.76 4.02
C ALA A 66 -0.49 10.85 3.23
N LYS A 67 0.62 11.17 3.92
CA LYS A 67 1.95 11.28 3.33
C LYS A 67 2.89 10.21 3.86
N ALA A 68 3.74 9.69 2.98
CA ALA A 68 4.83 8.77 3.26
C ALA A 68 6.14 9.47 2.90
N GLY A 69 6.75 10.14 3.90
CA GLY A 69 7.86 11.06 3.65
C GLY A 69 7.40 12.36 2.99
N GLU A 70 8.34 13.12 2.44
CA GLU A 70 8.12 14.50 1.97
C GLU A 70 7.20 14.62 0.74
N SER A 71 7.22 13.62 -0.16
CA SER A 71 6.67 13.80 -1.51
C SER A 71 5.71 12.69 -1.97
N TRP A 72 5.51 11.65 -1.17
CA TRP A 72 4.64 10.54 -1.57
C TRP A 72 3.31 10.58 -0.83
N GLU A 73 2.21 10.64 -1.57
CA GLU A 73 0.86 10.60 -1.03
C GLU A 73 0.25 9.21 -1.18
N TYR A 74 -0.65 8.85 -0.28
CA TYR A 74 -1.44 7.62 -0.33
C TYR A 74 -2.76 7.79 0.41
N LEU A 75 -3.73 6.92 0.14
CA LEU A 75 -4.99 6.90 0.86
C LEU A 75 -4.99 5.92 2.05
N GLN A 76 -5.57 6.39 3.14
CA GLN A 76 -5.91 5.64 4.34
C GLN A 76 -7.42 5.40 4.35
N PHE A 77 -7.86 4.16 4.50
CA PHE A 77 -9.27 3.78 4.46
C PHE A 77 -9.75 3.33 5.84
N THR A 78 -10.73 4.03 6.39
CA THR A 78 -11.30 3.75 7.72
C THR A 78 -12.63 3.04 7.59
N PHE A 79 -12.81 1.92 8.30
CA PHE A 79 -14.04 1.15 8.32
C PHE A 79 -14.36 0.65 9.73
N SER A 80 -15.64 0.60 10.07
CA SER A 80 -16.11 0.00 11.32
C SER A 80 -16.40 -1.47 11.16
N GLU A 81 -16.07 -2.24 12.20
CA GLU A 81 -16.42 -3.64 12.30
C GLU A 81 -16.59 -4.07 13.76
N ASN A 82 -17.77 -4.63 14.10
CA ASN A 82 -18.06 -5.10 15.46
C ASN A 82 -17.79 -4.04 16.56
N GLY A 83 -17.92 -2.75 16.22
CA GLY A 83 -17.63 -1.63 17.13
C GLY A 83 -16.15 -1.20 17.18
N ASP A 84 -15.27 -1.89 16.47
CA ASP A 84 -13.88 -1.52 16.27
C ASP A 84 -13.73 -0.65 15.02
N THR A 85 -13.09 0.49 15.15
CA THR A 85 -12.67 1.31 14.01
C THR A 85 -11.32 0.80 13.50
N CYS A 86 -11.32 0.33 12.26
CA CYS A 86 -10.19 -0.29 11.60
C CYS A 86 -9.67 0.63 10.50
N LEU A 87 -8.35 0.64 10.31
CA LEU A 87 -7.67 1.36 9.25
C LEU A 87 -7.00 0.36 8.31
N PHE A 88 -7.07 0.57 7.01
CA PHE A 88 -6.19 -0.11 6.07
C PHE A 88 -5.58 0.81 5.02
N ILE A 89 -4.45 0.36 4.48
CA ILE A 89 -3.80 0.94 3.30
C ILE A 89 -3.59 -0.15 2.24
N VAL A 90 -3.28 0.25 1.01
CA VAL A 90 -3.10 -0.70 -0.10
C VAL A 90 -1.65 -0.66 -0.59
N LYS A 91 -1.00 -1.82 -0.71
CA LYS A 91 0.40 -1.91 -1.18
C LYS A 91 0.64 -3.15 -2.04
N ASN A 92 1.55 -3.03 -2.99
CA ASN A 92 2.07 -4.20 -3.70
C ASN A 92 3.06 -4.95 -2.79
N VAL A 93 2.96 -6.28 -2.73
CA VAL A 93 3.79 -7.13 -1.86
C VAL A 93 5.29 -7.05 -2.20
N HIS A 94 5.66 -6.91 -3.46
CA HIS A 94 7.05 -6.81 -3.88
C HIS A 94 7.67 -5.48 -3.44
N ARG A 95 6.92 -4.38 -3.55
CA ARG A 95 7.33 -3.07 -3.01
C ARG A 95 7.41 -3.09 -1.50
N LEU A 96 6.49 -3.79 -0.84
CA LEU A 96 6.53 -3.98 0.60
C LEU A 96 7.83 -4.71 0.99
N ASN A 97 8.08 -5.90 0.44
CA ASN A 97 9.28 -6.69 0.71
C ASN A 97 10.59 -5.93 0.45
N ARG A 98 10.70 -5.17 -0.64
CA ARG A 98 11.91 -4.41 -0.98
C ARG A 98 12.13 -3.20 -0.07
N THR A 99 11.08 -2.47 0.31
CA THR A 99 11.14 -1.36 1.30
C THR A 99 11.76 -1.81 2.63
N PHE A 100 11.68 -3.11 2.92
CA PHE A 100 12.16 -3.71 4.16
C PHE A 100 13.45 -4.54 4.01
N GLN A 101 14.02 -4.66 2.81
CA GLN A 101 15.26 -5.41 2.55
C GLN A 101 16.47 -4.52 2.19
N SER A 102 16.26 -3.29 1.70
CA SER A 102 17.38 -2.38 1.38
C SER A 102 17.95 -1.72 2.64
N SER A 103 19.27 -1.78 2.80
CA SER A 103 20.02 -1.15 3.91
C SER A 103 20.06 0.38 3.83
N HIS A 104 19.35 1.01 2.89
CA HIS A 104 19.34 2.46 2.66
C HIS A 104 17.89 2.96 2.72
N LYS A 105 17.66 3.91 3.64
CA LYS A 105 16.45 4.73 3.89
C LYS A 105 15.12 3.95 4.03
N GLN A 106 14.67 3.83 5.28
CA GLN A 106 13.55 3.01 5.74
C GLN A 106 12.27 3.84 5.99
N SER A 107 11.11 3.17 5.97
CA SER A 107 9.79 3.80 6.08
C SER A 107 9.25 3.80 7.53
N ARG A 108 9.47 4.90 8.27
CA ARG A 108 9.00 5.08 9.67
C ARG A 108 7.48 4.96 9.80
N TYR A 109 6.73 5.49 8.83
CA TYR A 109 5.26 5.58 8.93
C TYR A 109 4.57 4.21 9.01
N LEU A 110 5.11 3.17 8.33
CA LEU A 110 4.53 1.82 8.38
C LEU A 110 4.76 1.16 9.74
N VAL A 111 5.90 1.45 10.38
CA VAL A 111 6.21 0.97 11.73
C VAL A 111 5.25 1.61 12.72
N ASP A 112 5.09 2.94 12.63
CA ASP A 112 4.20 3.70 13.50
C ASP A 112 2.75 3.20 13.40
N LEU A 113 2.26 2.97 12.17
CA LEU A 113 0.94 2.37 11.94
C LEU A 113 0.84 0.93 12.49
N ALA A 114 1.88 0.10 12.35
CA ALA A 114 1.88 -1.25 12.89
C ALA A 114 1.77 -1.30 14.41
N THR A 115 2.19 -0.24 15.13
CA THR A 115 2.07 -0.19 16.59
C THR A 115 0.61 -0.18 17.07
N ILE A 116 -0.34 0.22 16.22
CA ILE A 116 -1.78 0.15 16.49
C ILE A 116 -2.20 -1.29 16.85
N ASN A 117 -1.53 -2.29 16.27
CA ASN A 117 -1.87 -3.69 16.47
C ASN A 117 -1.31 -4.31 17.76
N ASN A 118 -0.42 -3.61 18.47
CA ASN A 118 0.32 -4.17 19.61
C ASN A 118 -0.59 -4.73 20.71
N SER A 119 -1.79 -4.17 20.89
CA SER A 119 -2.74 -4.60 21.92
C SER A 119 -3.37 -5.97 21.67
N TRP A 120 -3.35 -6.48 20.44
CA TRP A 120 -4.05 -7.71 20.06
C TRP A 120 -3.25 -8.67 19.17
N ILE A 121 -2.15 -8.23 18.54
CA ILE A 121 -1.35 -9.04 17.62
C ILE A 121 -0.70 -10.26 18.30
N GLU A 122 -0.44 -10.18 19.60
CA GLU A 122 0.10 -11.31 20.39
C GLU A 122 -0.79 -12.55 20.32
N GLU A 123 -2.12 -12.36 20.27
CA GLU A 123 -3.04 -13.48 20.15
C GLU A 123 -2.88 -14.22 18.82
N LEU A 124 -2.53 -13.51 17.74
CA LEU A 124 -2.31 -14.11 16.43
C LEU A 124 -1.02 -14.94 16.37
N ARG A 125 0.04 -14.51 17.07
CA ARG A 125 1.29 -15.28 17.18
C ARG A 125 1.07 -16.69 17.69
N THR A 126 0.08 -16.85 18.58
CA THR A 126 -0.22 -18.14 19.21
C THR A 126 -1.18 -19.02 18.42
N LYS A 127 -1.94 -18.46 17.45
CA LYS A 127 -3.11 -19.12 16.84
C LYS A 127 -2.98 -19.46 15.35
N GLN A 128 -2.03 -18.90 14.57
CA GLN A 128 -2.11 -19.01 13.10
C GLN A 128 -0.82 -19.26 12.30
N VAL A 129 -1.08 -19.73 11.07
CA VAL A 129 -0.19 -20.01 9.93
C VAL A 129 0.50 -18.72 9.50
N LYS A 130 1.82 -18.66 9.68
CA LYS A 130 2.65 -17.61 9.07
C LYS A 130 2.44 -17.62 7.56
N MET A 131 2.38 -16.45 6.94
CA MET A 131 2.63 -16.41 5.50
C MET A 131 4.06 -16.93 5.27
N ASP A 132 4.19 -18.12 4.67
CA ASP A 132 5.48 -18.65 4.28
C ASP A 132 6.21 -17.60 3.42
N GLY A 133 7.29 -17.05 3.96
CA GLY A 133 8.21 -16.21 3.20
C GLY A 133 8.05 -14.69 3.29
N ILE A 134 7.17 -14.13 4.14
CA ILE A 134 7.12 -12.67 4.37
C ILE A 134 7.51 -12.33 5.81
N THR A 135 8.80 -12.44 6.12
CA THR A 135 9.40 -11.74 7.26
C THR A 135 9.84 -10.37 6.76
N ILE A 136 9.00 -9.38 6.98
CA ILE A 136 9.37 -7.98 6.77
C ILE A 136 10.35 -7.59 7.89
N GLN A 137 11.41 -6.84 7.61
CA GLN A 137 12.23 -6.23 8.67
C GLN A 137 11.91 -4.73 8.77
N LEU A 138 11.00 -4.36 9.66
CA LEU A 138 10.76 -2.98 10.09
C LEU A 138 12.02 -2.40 10.77
N GLN A 139 12.81 -1.59 10.10
CA GLN A 139 13.94 -0.88 10.71
C GLN A 139 13.61 0.61 10.89
N PHE A 140 14.16 1.23 11.95
CA PHE A 140 13.82 2.56 12.44
C PHE A 140 14.71 3.66 11.85
N PHE A 141 14.11 4.78 11.41
CA PHE A 141 14.76 6.09 11.30
C PHE A 141 13.87 7.19 11.89
N ASP A 142 14.49 8.24 12.44
CA ASP A 142 13.84 9.48 12.91
C ASP A 142 13.55 10.42 11.74
N PHE A 143 12.26 10.74 11.56
CA PHE A 143 11.77 11.83 10.73
C PHE A 143 10.64 12.54 11.50
N GLU A 144 10.62 13.87 11.42
CA GLU A 144 9.95 14.77 12.39
C GLU A 144 8.49 15.13 12.08
N GLU A 145 7.82 14.52 11.10
CA GLU A 145 6.37 14.76 10.91
C GLU A 145 5.52 13.83 11.78
N LYS A 146 5.60 14.05 13.10
CA LYS A 146 4.81 13.37 14.14
C LYS A 146 3.35 13.81 14.17
N GLU A 147 3.05 15.05 13.78
CA GLU A 147 1.89 15.74 14.37
C GLU A 147 0.51 15.23 13.91
N ASN A 148 0.39 14.62 12.72
CA ASN A 148 -0.90 14.14 12.21
C ASN A 148 -1.19 12.67 12.54
N LEU A 149 -0.19 11.79 12.41
CA LEU A 149 -0.34 10.38 12.74
C LEU A 149 -0.44 10.17 14.26
N GLU A 150 0.34 10.93 15.05
CA GLU A 150 0.19 10.93 16.51
C GLU A 150 -1.19 11.47 16.91
N LYS A 151 -1.79 12.45 16.23
CA LYS A 151 -3.16 12.92 16.58
C LYS A 151 -4.25 11.87 16.34
N LEU A 152 -4.15 11.07 15.28
CA LEU A 152 -5.09 9.97 15.00
C LEU A 152 -4.91 8.81 15.98
N ILE A 153 -3.67 8.41 16.25
CA ILE A 153 -3.33 7.32 17.18
C ILE A 153 -3.60 7.74 18.64
N SER A 154 -3.22 8.95 19.05
CA SER A 154 -3.35 9.45 20.44
C SER A 154 -4.79 9.70 20.88
N ARG A 155 -5.74 9.81 19.93
CA ARG A 155 -7.17 9.89 20.25
C ARG A 155 -7.81 8.54 20.53
N GLY A 156 -7.08 7.42 20.36
CA GLY A 156 -7.62 6.08 20.56
C GLY A 156 -8.75 5.72 19.58
N ALA A 157 -8.82 6.42 18.44
CA ALA A 157 -9.92 6.30 17.49
C ALA A 157 -9.78 5.08 16.58
N ILE A 158 -8.56 4.57 16.35
CA ILE A 158 -8.30 3.40 15.52
C ILE A 158 -7.82 2.26 16.42
N SER A 159 -8.51 1.13 16.41
CA SER A 159 -8.15 -0.04 17.23
C SER A 159 -7.35 -1.09 16.46
N LYS A 160 -7.42 -1.10 15.12
CA LYS A 160 -6.72 -2.08 14.27
C LYS A 160 -6.19 -1.45 12.99
N PHE A 161 -5.02 -1.88 12.57
CA PHE A 161 -4.38 -1.50 11.32
C PHE A 161 -4.11 -2.72 10.45
N TYR A 162 -4.47 -2.62 9.17
CA TYR A 162 -4.26 -3.65 8.17
C TYR A 162 -3.58 -3.08 6.92
N ILE A 163 -3.04 -4.00 6.12
CA ILE A 163 -2.55 -3.71 4.78
C ILE A 163 -3.30 -4.65 3.83
N VAL A 164 -3.98 -4.09 2.83
CA VAL A 164 -4.40 -4.86 1.67
C VAL A 164 -3.18 -5.00 0.76
N THR A 165 -2.61 -6.19 0.74
CA THR A 165 -1.50 -6.52 -0.15
C THR A 165 -2.02 -7.12 -1.45
N TYR A 166 -1.46 -6.68 -2.57
CA TYR A 166 -1.65 -7.37 -3.86
C TYR A 166 -0.31 -7.82 -4.44
N GLU A 167 -0.32 -8.98 -5.10
CA GLU A 167 0.83 -9.56 -5.77
C GLU A 167 0.62 -9.58 -7.27
N THR A 168 1.69 -9.28 -8.01
CA THR A 168 1.71 -9.40 -9.46
C THR A 168 2.73 -10.45 -9.88
N ASP A 169 2.35 -11.33 -10.81
CA ASP A 169 3.26 -12.30 -11.41
C ASP A 169 4.42 -11.58 -12.11
N GLN A 170 5.65 -12.05 -11.89
CA GLN A 170 6.83 -11.34 -12.36
C GLN A 170 6.98 -11.31 -13.88
N VAL A 171 6.40 -12.30 -14.57
CA VAL A 171 6.48 -12.49 -16.03
C VAL A 171 5.29 -11.83 -16.71
N THR A 172 4.08 -12.27 -16.38
CA THR A 172 2.82 -11.82 -16.99
C THR A 172 2.34 -10.48 -16.45
N LYS A 173 2.86 -10.02 -15.30
CA LYS A 173 2.46 -8.79 -14.60
C LYS A 173 1.01 -8.79 -14.10
N LYS A 174 0.29 -9.91 -14.23
CA LYS A 174 -1.10 -10.09 -13.78
C LYS A 174 -1.18 -10.11 -12.27
N VAL A 175 -2.28 -9.58 -11.72
CA VAL A 175 -2.55 -9.69 -10.27
C VAL A 175 -2.92 -11.13 -9.97
N THR A 176 -2.18 -11.78 -9.08
CA THR A 176 -2.32 -13.21 -8.76
C THR A 176 -2.87 -13.46 -7.37
N LYS A 177 -2.66 -12.52 -6.45
CA LYS A 177 -3.00 -12.68 -5.03
C LYS A 177 -3.42 -11.36 -4.43
N ILE A 178 -4.47 -11.36 -3.61
CA ILE A 178 -4.90 -10.20 -2.82
C ILE A 178 -5.26 -10.68 -1.42
N GLU A 179 -4.68 -10.05 -0.40
CA GLU A 179 -4.81 -10.45 0.99
C GLU A 179 -4.92 -9.23 1.90
N LEU A 180 -5.73 -9.34 2.95
CA LEU A 180 -5.73 -8.42 4.08
C LEU A 180 -4.80 -9.01 5.15
N VAL A 181 -3.77 -8.25 5.51
CA VAL A 181 -2.78 -8.69 6.49
C VAL A 181 -2.63 -7.67 7.62
N ALA A 182 -2.29 -8.14 8.81
CA ALA A 182 -1.96 -7.31 9.95
C ALA A 182 -0.43 -7.32 10.16
N PRO A 183 0.24 -6.17 10.09
CA PRO A 183 1.65 -6.09 10.44
C PRO A 183 1.85 -6.18 11.95
N ASP A 184 2.88 -6.91 12.36
CA ASP A 184 3.36 -7.03 13.74
C ASP A 184 4.57 -6.12 13.94
N ALA A 185 4.43 -5.07 14.74
CA ALA A 185 5.53 -4.11 14.94
C ALA A 185 6.76 -4.72 15.63
N GLN A 186 6.60 -5.79 16.44
CA GLN A 186 7.72 -6.37 17.19
C GLN A 186 8.42 -7.48 16.41
N THR A 187 7.66 -8.46 15.87
CA THR A 187 8.25 -9.56 15.08
C THR A 187 8.53 -9.14 13.65
N ARG A 188 7.86 -8.07 13.20
CA ARG A 188 7.96 -7.52 11.85
C ARG A 188 7.34 -8.44 10.79
N GLU A 189 6.60 -9.46 11.20
CA GLU A 189 5.89 -10.37 10.32
C GLU A 189 4.54 -9.78 9.87
N LEU A 190 4.03 -10.26 8.73
CA LEU A 190 2.64 -10.04 8.31
C LEU A 190 1.80 -11.25 8.66
N HIS A 191 0.73 -11.03 9.42
CA HIS A 191 -0.24 -12.07 9.76
C HIS A 191 -1.41 -12.00 8.79
N LEU A 192 -1.73 -13.10 8.11
CA LEU A 192 -2.87 -13.18 7.21
C LEU A 192 -4.17 -13.08 8.01
N ILE A 193 -5.01 -12.09 7.69
CA ILE A 193 -6.30 -11.88 8.32
C ILE A 193 -7.44 -12.37 7.44
N GLN A 194 -7.37 -12.08 6.14
CA GLN A 194 -8.40 -12.47 5.18
C GLN A 194 -7.78 -12.68 3.80
N ASN A 195 -8.15 -13.78 3.14
CA ASN A 195 -7.78 -14.01 1.74
C ASN A 195 -8.86 -13.43 0.82
N LEU A 196 -8.50 -12.40 0.04
CA LEU A 196 -9.39 -11.72 -0.92
C LEU A 196 -9.21 -12.25 -2.34
N THR A 197 -8.22 -13.09 -2.58
CA THR A 197 -7.91 -13.70 -3.89
C THR A 197 -9.13 -14.36 -4.55
N PRO A 198 -10.05 -15.05 -3.84
CA PRO A 198 -11.24 -15.64 -4.49
C PRO A 198 -12.13 -14.63 -5.23
N TYR A 199 -12.15 -13.36 -4.80
CA TYR A 199 -12.95 -12.31 -5.44
C TYR A 199 -12.39 -11.85 -6.79
N LEU A 200 -11.16 -12.26 -7.16
CA LEU A 200 -10.64 -12.07 -8.51
C LEU A 200 -11.52 -12.78 -9.54
N ALA A 201 -12.02 -13.97 -9.21
CA ALA A 201 -12.82 -14.80 -10.13
C ALA A 201 -14.25 -14.25 -10.35
N THR A 202 -14.74 -13.43 -9.43
CA THR A 202 -16.08 -12.81 -9.49
C THR A 202 -16.06 -11.39 -10.01
N SER A 203 -14.87 -10.79 -10.16
CA SER A 203 -14.73 -9.46 -10.75
C SER A 203 -15.14 -9.46 -12.21
N ARG A 204 -15.80 -8.37 -12.63
CA ARG A 204 -16.17 -8.14 -14.04
C ARG A 204 -15.08 -7.36 -14.80
N ILE A 205 -14.04 -6.93 -14.12
CA ILE A 205 -12.96 -6.15 -14.72
C ILE A 205 -11.96 -7.11 -15.35
N VAL A 206 -11.88 -7.04 -16.67
CA VAL A 206 -10.94 -7.83 -17.46
C VAL A 206 -9.83 -6.91 -17.95
N ILE A 207 -8.59 -7.35 -17.76
CA ILE A 207 -7.39 -6.73 -18.33
C ILE A 207 -6.84 -7.73 -19.35
N GLU A 208 -6.86 -7.34 -20.61
CA GLU A 208 -6.40 -8.19 -21.72
C GLU A 208 -4.87 -8.32 -21.69
N ASP A 209 -4.35 -9.43 -22.25
CA ASP A 209 -2.90 -9.69 -22.28
C ASP A 209 -2.11 -8.58 -23.00
N GLU A 210 -2.72 -7.99 -24.03
CA GLU A 210 -2.13 -6.88 -24.77
C GLU A 210 -2.05 -5.61 -23.91
N GLU A 211 -2.91 -5.46 -22.91
CA GLU A 211 -2.84 -4.33 -21.98
C GLU A 211 -1.60 -4.41 -21.09
N TYR A 212 -1.24 -5.61 -20.62
CA TYR A 212 -0.03 -5.84 -19.82
C TYR A 212 1.27 -5.68 -20.60
N SER A 213 1.23 -5.81 -21.93
CA SER A 213 2.41 -5.71 -22.80
C SER A 213 3.14 -4.38 -22.65
N VAL A 214 2.43 -3.32 -22.23
CA VAL A 214 3.02 -1.98 -22.00
C VAL A 214 4.09 -1.99 -20.91
N ILE A 215 4.05 -2.93 -19.97
CA ILE A 215 5.02 -3.05 -18.85
C ILE A 215 5.74 -4.40 -18.81
N SER A 216 5.58 -5.26 -19.83
CA SER A 216 6.14 -6.62 -19.83
C SER A 216 7.67 -6.64 -19.77
N ASN A 217 8.33 -5.69 -20.43
CA ASN A 217 9.78 -5.52 -20.43
C ASN A 217 10.30 -4.65 -19.27
N GLU A 218 9.40 -4.18 -18.39
CA GLU A 218 9.79 -3.38 -17.24
C GLU A 218 10.05 -4.31 -16.05
N GLY A 219 11.20 -4.12 -15.41
CA GLY A 219 11.36 -4.53 -14.01
C GLY A 219 10.37 -3.73 -13.17
N GLU A 220 10.00 -4.24 -11.99
CA GLU A 220 9.36 -3.34 -11.03
C GLU A 220 10.34 -2.22 -10.69
N PHE A 221 10.04 -1.00 -11.15
CA PHE A 221 10.88 0.16 -10.90
C PHE A 221 10.95 0.42 -9.40
N VAL A 222 12.15 0.27 -8.86
CA VAL A 222 12.52 0.68 -7.51
C VAL A 222 13.03 2.10 -7.64
N GLY A 223 12.41 3.04 -6.93
CA GLY A 223 12.99 4.37 -6.77
C GLY A 223 14.29 4.18 -6.01
N THR A 224 15.41 4.11 -6.71
CA THR A 224 16.66 4.57 -6.12
C THR A 224 16.59 6.07 -6.23
N ASP A 225 16.52 6.77 -5.10
CA ASP A 225 16.67 8.23 -5.00
C ASP A 225 18.06 8.64 -5.50
N ASP A 226 18.31 8.49 -6.80
CA ASP A 226 19.56 8.81 -7.47
C ASP A 226 19.37 9.94 -8.49
N TYR A 227 18.39 10.80 -8.21
CA TYR A 227 18.50 12.22 -8.55
C TYR A 227 18.89 12.93 -7.26
N GLY A 228 20.21 13.11 -7.08
CA GLY A 228 20.77 13.85 -5.97
C GLY A 228 20.19 15.26 -5.89
N TYR A 229 19.13 15.41 -5.11
CA TYR A 229 18.70 16.71 -4.61
C TYR A 229 19.63 17.04 -3.43
N THR A 230 20.74 17.71 -3.72
CA THR A 230 21.32 18.62 -2.73
C THR A 230 20.33 19.76 -2.60
N ALA A 231 19.66 19.86 -1.45
CA ALA A 231 18.98 21.11 -1.09
C ALA A 231 19.97 22.26 -1.32
N PRO A 232 19.56 23.36 -1.99
CA PRO A 232 20.42 24.52 -2.06
C PRO A 232 20.74 24.93 -0.62
N ALA A 233 22.03 25.01 -0.30
CA ALA A 233 22.45 25.61 0.95
C ALA A 233 21.79 26.99 1.02
N GLU A 234 21.03 27.25 2.09
CA GLU A 234 20.59 28.60 2.39
C GLU A 234 21.85 29.47 2.42
N GLU A 235 21.97 30.38 1.44
CA GLU A 235 22.96 31.43 1.53
C GLU A 235 22.57 32.24 2.77
N GLU A 236 23.38 32.12 3.82
CA GLU A 236 23.40 33.08 4.91
C GLU A 236 23.52 34.47 4.28
N THR A 237 22.41 35.20 4.19
CA THR A 237 22.44 36.64 3.92
C THR A 237 22.96 37.32 5.18
N GLY A 238 24.28 37.24 5.36
CA GLY A 238 25.04 38.09 6.25
C GLY A 238 25.49 39.34 5.51
N ASN A 239 24.74 40.43 5.71
CA ASN A 239 25.25 41.78 6.01
C ASN A 239 24.11 42.78 6.20
#